data_AF-A0A7G6XBQ4-F1
#
_entry.id   AF-A0A7G6XBQ4-F1
#
_cell.length_a   1.000
_cell.length_b   1.000
_cell.length_c   1.000
_cell.angle_alpha   90.00
_cell.angle_beta   90.00
_cell.angle_gamma   90.00
#
_symmetry.space_group_name_H-M   'P 1'
#
loop_
_entity.id
_entity.type
_entity.pdbx_description
1 polymer ?
#
loop_
_entity_poly.entity_id
_entity_poly.type
_entity_poly.pdbx_seq_one_letter_code
_entity_poly.pdbx_strand_id
1 'polypeptide(L)'
;MENKLSRIDDVAVNGDCVVSASRDSVIELVKQAVEGGISASFYVPRTIAEAVLAWYWTAERIREFGVEVVSNEEQRSIEKEFGLEDVIHFANRIECENCGHVYGAFEFVEQGIRTHGKEAVEAVLDLKSAVLIRVNPTEVSICPNCEQRITQGGLKLGERIVGGTEVPHYYGGTSAYAGCCRGGQLQR
;
A
#
# COMPACT_ATOMS: atom_id res chain seq x y z
N MET A 1 27.82 -19.36 6.34
CA MET A 1 27.33 -18.05 6.82
C MET A 1 27.10 -17.21 5.58
N GLU A 2 25.85 -17.00 5.21
CA GLU A 2 25.48 -16.26 4.00
C GLU A 2 25.97 -14.82 4.11
N ASN A 3 26.64 -14.31 3.08
CA ASN A 3 27.13 -12.93 3.07
C ASN A 3 25.93 -12.00 2.88
N LYS A 4 25.64 -11.13 3.85
CA LYS A 4 24.51 -10.17 3.74
C LYS A 4 24.59 -9.29 2.49
N LEU A 5 25.79 -9.07 1.96
CA LEU A 5 26.00 -8.31 0.73
C LEU A 5 25.57 -9.07 -0.53
N SER A 6 25.59 -10.42 -0.55
CA SER A 6 25.14 -11.17 -1.72
C SER A 6 23.64 -11.00 -1.94
N ARG A 7 22.85 -10.92 -0.87
CA ARG A 7 21.41 -10.63 -0.94
C ARG A 7 21.11 -9.21 -1.43
N ILE A 8 22.01 -8.26 -1.17
CA ILE A 8 21.89 -6.88 -1.68
C ILE A 8 22.22 -6.88 -3.18
N ASP A 9 23.24 -7.63 -3.59
CA ASP A 9 23.62 -7.78 -5.00
C ASP A 9 22.48 -8.41 -5.80
N ASP A 10 21.81 -9.43 -5.27
CA ASP A 10 20.64 -10.05 -5.89
C ASP A 10 19.49 -9.03 -6.11
N VAL A 11 19.24 -8.14 -5.15
CA VAL A 11 18.23 -7.08 -5.29
C VAL A 11 18.66 -6.06 -6.34
N ALA A 12 19.92 -5.62 -6.30
CA ALA A 12 20.45 -4.61 -7.21
C ALA A 12 20.49 -5.09 -8.68
N VAL A 13 20.87 -6.36 -8.91
CA VAL A 13 20.93 -6.97 -10.25
C VAL A 13 19.55 -7.06 -10.90
N ASN A 14 18.48 -7.19 -10.11
CA ASN A 14 17.11 -7.22 -10.61
C ASN A 14 16.55 -5.84 -11.02
N GLY A 15 17.38 -4.80 -11.00
CA GLY A 15 17.03 -3.45 -11.42
C GLY A 15 16.47 -2.57 -10.28
N ASP A 16 16.45 -3.07 -9.05
CA ASP A 16 16.01 -2.31 -7.88
C ASP A 16 17.18 -1.48 -7.31
N CYS A 17 16.86 -0.29 -6.78
CA CYS A 17 17.85 0.57 -6.14
C CYS A 17 17.95 0.22 -4.65
N VAL A 18 19.17 -0.04 -4.16
CA VAL A 18 19.44 -0.20 -2.72
C VAL A 18 20.11 1.06 -2.18
N VAL A 19 19.47 1.68 -1.19
CA VAL A 19 19.97 2.89 -0.53
C VAL A 19 20.39 2.57 0.90
N SER A 20 21.64 2.86 1.25
CA SER A 20 22.13 2.83 2.63
C SER A 20 22.34 4.26 3.12
N ALA A 21 21.50 4.71 4.05
CA ALA A 21 21.54 6.07 4.58
C ALA A 21 21.16 6.09 6.07
N SER A 22 21.34 7.26 6.70
CA SER A 22 20.87 7.47 8.07
C SER A 22 19.33 7.38 8.15
N ARG A 23 18.80 7.10 9.36
CA ARG A 23 17.34 7.02 9.59
C ARG A 23 16.61 8.26 9.07
N ASP A 24 17.11 9.44 9.41
CA ASP A 24 16.46 10.72 9.06
C ASP A 24 16.53 10.98 7.55
N SER A 25 17.64 10.61 6.91
CA SER A 25 17.77 10.71 5.45
C SER A 25 16.76 9.83 4.72
N VAL A 26 16.51 8.60 5.21
CA VAL A 26 15.50 7.72 4.60
C VAL A 26 14.09 8.29 4.79
N ILE A 27 13.76 8.80 5.98
CA ILE A 27 12.47 9.45 6.23
C ILE A 27 12.28 10.64 5.27
N GLU A 28 13.30 11.47 5.12
CA GLU A 28 13.26 12.65 4.24
C GLU A 28 13.09 12.26 2.77
N LEU A 29 13.76 11.20 2.29
CA LEU A 29 13.55 10.68 0.94
C LEU A 29 12.10 10.24 0.71
N VAL A 30 11.47 9.60 1.70
CA VAL A 30 10.06 9.22 1.61
C VAL A 30 9.16 10.45 1.52
N LYS A 31 9.41 11.47 2.36
CA LYS A 31 8.64 12.74 2.32
C LYS A 31 8.76 13.44 0.97
N GLN A 32 9.98 13.56 0.44
CA GLN A 32 10.22 14.17 -0.87
C GLN A 32 9.52 13.42 -2.00
N ALA A 33 9.46 12.08 -1.93
CA ALA A 33 8.71 11.31 -2.90
C ALA A 33 7.20 11.61 -2.82
N VAL A 34 6.67 11.78 -1.61
CA VAL A 34 5.25 12.09 -1.37
C VAL A 34 4.90 13.47 -1.92
N GLU A 35 5.62 14.50 -1.46
CA GLU A 35 5.43 15.91 -1.83
C GLU A 35 5.71 16.15 -3.32
N GLY A 36 6.69 15.44 -3.88
CA GLY A 36 7.03 15.50 -5.30
C GLY A 36 6.09 14.74 -6.24
N GLY A 37 5.08 14.04 -5.72
CA GLY A 37 4.19 13.22 -6.54
C GLY A 37 4.90 12.02 -7.21
N ILE A 38 6.05 11.60 -6.68
CA ILE A 38 6.90 10.55 -7.27
C ILE A 38 6.40 9.18 -6.79
N SER A 39 6.09 8.29 -7.73
CA SER A 39 5.76 6.89 -7.42
C SER A 39 7.00 6.12 -7.00
N ALA A 40 7.01 5.59 -5.78
CA ALA A 40 8.15 4.85 -5.24
C ALA A 40 7.70 3.80 -4.22
N SER A 41 8.49 2.72 -4.08
CA SER A 41 8.30 1.69 -3.06
C SER A 41 9.54 1.63 -2.18
N PHE A 42 9.34 1.73 -0.86
CA PHE A 42 10.41 1.74 0.14
C PHE A 42 10.25 0.54 1.06
N TYR A 43 11.29 -0.29 1.15
CA TYR A 43 11.40 -1.36 2.14
C TYR A 43 12.25 -0.84 3.29
N VAL A 44 11.60 -0.52 4.41
CA VAL A 44 12.26 0.17 5.53
C VAL A 44 12.06 -0.60 6.83
N PRO A 45 12.95 -0.43 7.83
CA PRO A 45 12.68 -0.91 9.18
C PRO A 45 11.36 -0.35 9.73
N ARG A 46 10.70 -1.12 10.59
CA ARG A 46 9.44 -0.75 11.25
C ARG A 46 9.48 0.65 11.88
N THR A 47 10.57 1.00 12.53
CA THR A 47 10.74 2.31 13.20
C THR A 47 10.78 3.49 12.24
N ILE A 48 11.18 3.29 10.97
CA ILE A 48 11.10 4.31 9.93
C ILE A 48 9.66 4.40 9.43
N ALA A 49 9.00 3.26 9.19
CA ALA A 49 7.61 3.24 8.76
C ALA A 49 6.67 3.90 9.78
N GLU A 50 6.83 3.63 11.07
CA GLU A 50 6.09 4.29 12.13
C GLU A 50 6.26 5.81 12.10
N ALA A 51 7.50 6.30 11.90
CA ALA A 51 7.77 7.74 11.83
C ALA A 51 7.13 8.39 10.60
N VAL A 52 7.19 7.72 9.45
CA VAL A 52 6.57 8.18 8.20
C VAL A 52 5.03 8.19 8.33
N LEU A 53 4.45 7.12 8.87
CA LEU A 53 3.00 7.01 9.07
C LEU A 53 2.49 8.04 10.08
N ALA A 54 3.22 8.27 11.17
CA ALA A 54 2.87 9.28 12.18
C ALA A 54 2.94 10.72 11.62
N TRP A 55 3.90 11.01 10.74
CA TRP A 55 3.98 12.29 10.05
C TRP A 55 2.79 12.52 9.11
N TYR A 56 2.39 11.48 8.37
CA TYR A 56 1.40 11.62 7.31
C TYR A 56 -0.05 11.43 7.75
N TRP A 57 -0.34 10.43 8.59
CA TRP A 57 -1.71 10.15 9.04
C TRP A 57 -2.08 10.96 10.27
N THR A 58 -2.18 12.28 10.10
CA THR A 58 -2.73 13.17 11.12
C THR A 58 -4.24 12.96 11.24
N ALA A 59 -4.83 13.29 12.40
CA ALA A 59 -6.29 13.21 12.58
C ALA A 59 -7.06 14.09 11.57
N GLU A 60 -6.46 15.18 11.12
CA GLU A 60 -6.99 16.02 10.04
C GLU A 60 -6.98 15.28 8.71
N ARG A 61 -5.84 14.73 8.29
CA ARG A 61 -5.75 13.94 7.05
C ARG A 61 -6.68 12.73 7.07
N ILE A 62 -6.80 11.99 8.16
CA ILE A 62 -7.74 10.87 8.27
C ILE A 62 -9.18 11.33 7.96
N ARG A 63 -9.61 12.46 8.53
CA ARG A 63 -10.93 13.04 8.26
C ARG A 63 -11.06 13.52 6.82
N GLU A 64 -10.07 14.24 6.31
CA GLU A 64 -10.04 14.75 4.94
C GLU A 64 -10.10 13.61 3.92
N PHE A 65 -9.42 12.51 4.17
CA PHE A 65 -9.40 11.38 3.25
C PHE A 65 -10.59 10.43 3.40
N GLY A 66 -11.47 10.67 4.38
CA GLY A 66 -12.63 9.83 4.65
C GLY A 66 -12.25 8.38 4.99
N VAL A 67 -11.09 8.20 5.64
CA VAL A 67 -10.59 6.88 5.99
C VAL A 67 -11.22 6.47 7.32
N GLU A 68 -11.78 5.27 7.33
CA GLU A 68 -12.38 4.64 8.50
C GLU A 68 -11.60 3.40 8.92
N VAL A 69 -11.76 3.00 10.19
CA VAL A 69 -11.20 1.73 10.68
C VAL A 69 -11.97 0.58 10.03
N VAL A 70 -11.24 -0.39 9.48
CA VAL A 70 -11.82 -1.61 8.92
C VAL A 70 -12.49 -2.39 10.05
N SER A 71 -13.77 -2.70 9.88
CA SER A 71 -14.56 -3.37 10.91
C SER A 71 -14.05 -4.79 11.19
N ASN A 72 -14.28 -5.28 12.41
CA ASN A 72 -13.93 -6.66 12.77
C ASN A 72 -14.64 -7.71 11.90
N GLU A 73 -15.85 -7.41 11.41
CA GLU A 73 -16.59 -8.30 10.51
C GLU A 73 -15.92 -8.41 9.14
N GLU A 74 -15.46 -7.29 8.60
CA GLU A 74 -14.73 -7.28 7.35
C GLU A 74 -13.36 -7.93 7.47
N GLN A 75 -12.62 -7.67 8.57
CA GLN A 75 -11.36 -8.37 8.84
C GLN A 75 -11.55 -9.90 8.88
N ARG A 76 -12.59 -10.39 9.57
CA ARG A 76 -12.92 -11.82 9.57
C ARG A 76 -13.31 -12.35 8.20
N SER A 77 -13.94 -11.52 7.37
CA SER A 77 -14.31 -11.91 6.00
C SER A 77 -13.07 -12.06 5.13
N ILE A 78 -12.10 -11.13 5.24
CA ILE A 78 -10.79 -11.20 4.58
C ILE A 78 -10.04 -12.45 5.04
N GLU A 79 -9.97 -12.71 6.35
CA GLU A 79 -9.31 -13.89 6.92
C GLU A 79 -9.96 -15.18 6.42
N LYS A 80 -11.30 -15.25 6.44
CA LYS A 80 -12.05 -16.44 6.02
C LYS A 80 -11.87 -16.74 4.53
N GLU A 81 -11.94 -15.72 3.68
CA GLU A 81 -11.89 -15.90 2.23
C GLU A 81 -10.47 -16.12 1.73
N PHE A 82 -9.52 -15.34 2.24
CA PHE A 82 -8.16 -15.29 1.70
C PHE A 82 -7.12 -15.99 2.59
N GLY A 83 -7.45 -16.30 3.85
CA GLY A 83 -6.50 -16.84 4.82
C GLY A 83 -5.44 -15.84 5.27
N LEU A 84 -5.75 -14.53 5.17
CA LEU A 84 -4.81 -13.45 5.47
C LEU A 84 -5.26 -12.69 6.71
N GLU A 85 -4.35 -12.51 7.66
CA GLU A 85 -4.56 -11.78 8.92
C GLU A 85 -3.82 -10.42 8.90
N ASP A 86 -4.28 -9.46 9.70
CA ASP A 86 -3.61 -8.15 9.91
C ASP A 86 -3.34 -7.35 8.60
N VAL A 87 -4.20 -7.52 7.58
CA VAL A 87 -3.92 -7.09 6.20
C VAL A 87 -4.18 -5.60 5.96
N ILE A 88 -5.19 -5.00 6.62
CA ILE A 88 -5.57 -3.59 6.49
C ILE A 88 -6.32 -3.16 7.76
N HIS A 89 -5.93 -2.04 8.36
CA HIS A 89 -6.60 -1.52 9.57
C HIS A 89 -7.51 -0.35 9.26
N PHE A 90 -7.21 0.41 8.23
CA PHE A 90 -8.03 1.53 7.81
C PHE A 90 -8.13 1.59 6.30
N ALA A 91 -9.31 1.96 5.80
CA ALA A 91 -9.60 2.14 4.39
C ALA A 91 -10.68 3.20 4.21
N ASN A 92 -10.73 3.89 3.07
CA ASN A 92 -11.94 4.61 2.66
C ASN A 92 -12.86 3.69 1.84
N ARG A 93 -14.11 4.11 1.64
CA ARG A 93 -15.07 3.43 0.77
C ARG A 93 -15.29 4.22 -0.51
N ILE A 94 -15.33 3.51 -1.63
CA ILE A 94 -15.60 4.11 -2.92
C ILE A 94 -16.73 3.35 -3.60
N GLU A 95 -17.81 4.04 -3.93
CA GLU A 95 -18.89 3.47 -4.73
C GLU A 95 -18.50 3.46 -6.21
N CYS A 96 -18.66 2.32 -6.87
CA CYS A 96 -18.46 2.21 -8.31
C CYS A 96 -19.54 2.99 -9.06
N GLU A 97 -19.13 3.96 -9.87
CA GLU A 97 -20.01 4.83 -10.64
C GLU A 97 -20.87 4.09 -11.67
N ASN A 98 -20.49 2.86 -12.03
CA ASN A 98 -21.18 2.07 -13.06
C ASN A 98 -22.24 1.13 -12.49
N CYS A 99 -22.05 0.59 -11.28
CA CYS A 99 -22.94 -0.44 -10.73
C CYS A 99 -23.33 -0.27 -9.25
N GLY A 100 -22.82 0.76 -8.57
CA GLY A 100 -23.11 1.02 -7.16
C GLY A 100 -22.42 0.07 -6.17
N HIS A 101 -21.62 -0.90 -6.62
CA HIS A 101 -20.86 -1.77 -5.71
C HIS A 101 -19.84 -0.93 -4.93
N VAL A 102 -19.77 -1.14 -3.62
CA VAL A 102 -18.81 -0.45 -2.75
C VAL A 102 -17.48 -1.19 -2.77
N TYR A 103 -16.43 -0.48 -3.14
CA TYR A 103 -15.05 -0.93 -3.09
C TYR A 103 -14.40 -0.43 -1.79
N GLY A 104 -13.88 -1.34 -0.98
CA GLY A 104 -13.19 -1.04 0.26
C GLY A 104 -12.01 -1.98 0.53
N ALA A 105 -11.77 -2.32 1.80
CA ALA A 105 -10.62 -3.11 2.20
C ALA A 105 -10.68 -4.54 1.63
N PHE A 106 -11.85 -5.20 1.70
CA PHE A 106 -12.04 -6.53 1.14
C PHE A 106 -11.74 -6.58 -0.37
N GLU A 107 -12.37 -5.71 -1.17
CA GLU A 107 -12.20 -5.66 -2.62
C GLU A 107 -10.76 -5.31 -3.02
N PHE A 108 -10.08 -4.50 -2.20
CA PHE A 108 -8.69 -4.20 -2.41
C PHE A 108 -7.77 -5.41 -2.20
N VAL A 109 -8.00 -6.22 -1.16
CA VAL A 109 -7.25 -7.46 -0.94
C VAL A 109 -7.52 -8.44 -2.07
N GLU A 110 -8.79 -8.60 -2.46
CA GLU A 110 -9.22 -9.43 -3.58
C GLU A 110 -8.51 -9.01 -4.88
N GLN A 111 -8.51 -7.72 -5.22
CA GLN A 111 -7.81 -7.20 -6.39
C GLN A 111 -6.30 -7.46 -6.29
N GLY A 112 -5.70 -7.27 -5.12
CA GLY A 112 -4.28 -7.55 -4.89
C GLY A 112 -3.91 -8.99 -5.22
N ILE A 113 -4.69 -9.95 -4.70
CA ILE A 113 -4.52 -11.38 -4.98
C ILE A 113 -4.73 -11.70 -6.45
N ARG A 114 -5.79 -11.16 -7.07
CA ARG A 114 -6.07 -11.37 -8.50
C ARG A 114 -4.98 -10.82 -9.41
N THR A 115 -4.37 -9.70 -9.04
CA THR A 115 -3.39 -8.98 -9.88
C THR A 115 -1.97 -9.51 -9.70
N HIS A 116 -1.59 -9.87 -8.47
CA HIS A 116 -0.21 -10.19 -8.12
C HIS A 116 0.00 -11.67 -7.75
N GLY A 117 -1.08 -12.43 -7.56
CA GLY A 117 -1.04 -13.77 -7.02
C GLY A 117 -0.98 -13.76 -5.49
N LYS A 118 -1.63 -14.76 -4.88
CA LYS A 118 -1.70 -14.89 -3.41
C LYS A 118 -0.32 -14.98 -2.76
N GLU A 119 0.59 -15.76 -3.34
CA GLU A 119 1.96 -15.96 -2.84
C GLU A 119 2.74 -14.64 -2.72
N ALA A 120 2.56 -13.72 -3.67
CA ALA A 120 3.23 -12.41 -3.63
C ALA A 120 2.66 -11.52 -2.52
N VAL A 121 1.34 -11.55 -2.33
CA VAL A 121 0.67 -10.83 -1.23
C VAL A 121 1.15 -11.36 0.12
N GLU A 122 1.15 -12.69 0.28
CA GLU A 122 1.65 -13.35 1.50
C GLU A 122 3.11 -13.01 1.77
N ALA A 123 3.98 -13.03 0.76
CA ALA A 123 5.39 -12.70 0.92
C ALA A 123 5.62 -11.27 1.46
N VAL A 124 4.78 -10.31 1.06
CA VAL A 124 4.84 -8.94 1.57
C VAL A 124 4.33 -8.87 3.02
N LEU A 125 3.23 -9.55 3.34
CA LEU A 125 2.67 -9.61 4.70
C LEU A 125 3.61 -10.35 5.67
N ASP A 126 4.39 -11.30 5.15
CA ASP A 126 5.34 -12.09 5.93
C ASP A 126 6.68 -11.39 6.19
N LEU A 127 6.88 -10.16 5.71
CA LEU A 127 8.08 -9.39 6.01
C LEU A 127 8.19 -9.14 7.53
N LYS A 128 9.10 -9.87 8.19
CA LYS A 128 9.29 -9.76 9.65
C LYS A 128 10.19 -8.60 10.06
N SER A 129 11.12 -8.19 9.19
CA SER A 129 12.16 -7.18 9.50
C SER A 129 12.04 -5.88 8.71
N ALA A 130 11.20 -5.86 7.69
CA ALA A 130 10.97 -4.71 6.83
C ALA A 130 9.46 -4.42 6.74
N VAL A 131 9.15 -3.18 6.43
CA VAL A 131 7.81 -2.69 6.12
C VAL A 131 7.88 -2.08 4.73
N LEU A 132 6.91 -2.42 3.88
CA LEU A 132 6.74 -1.81 2.57
C LEU A 132 5.90 -0.54 2.68
N ILE A 133 6.44 0.60 2.22
CA ILE A 133 5.73 1.87 2.05
C ILE A 133 5.67 2.18 0.56
N ARG A 134 4.47 2.32 -0.01
CA ARG A 134 4.28 2.62 -1.43
C ARG A 134 3.73 4.02 -1.64
N VAL A 135 4.62 4.95 -1.93
CA VAL A 135 4.32 6.35 -2.20
C VAL A 135 3.74 6.52 -3.61
N ASN A 136 2.68 7.33 -3.72
CA ASN A 136 1.99 7.69 -4.97
C ASN A 136 1.77 6.50 -5.93
N PRO A 137 1.13 5.39 -5.50
CA PRO A 137 0.96 4.21 -6.33
C PRO A 137 0.06 4.49 -7.54
N THR A 138 0.35 3.82 -8.67
CA THR A 138 -0.34 4.05 -9.95
C THR A 138 -1.45 3.07 -10.27
N GLU A 139 -1.74 2.16 -9.34
CA GLU A 139 -2.80 1.19 -9.48
C GLU A 139 -4.19 1.83 -9.40
N VAL A 140 -5.07 1.39 -10.29
CA VAL A 140 -6.46 1.83 -10.36
C VAL A 140 -7.34 0.74 -9.74
N SER A 141 -8.31 1.13 -8.91
CA SER A 141 -9.31 0.20 -8.37
C SER A 141 -10.21 -0.31 -9.50
N ILE A 142 -10.46 -1.60 -9.51
CA ILE A 142 -11.29 -2.30 -10.49
C ILE A 142 -12.47 -2.90 -9.73
N CYS A 143 -13.69 -2.49 -10.08
CA CYS A 143 -14.88 -3.03 -9.45
C CYS A 143 -14.96 -4.55 -9.69
N PRO A 144 -15.10 -5.39 -8.65
CA PRO A 144 -15.17 -6.85 -8.83
C PRO A 144 -16.48 -7.30 -9.50
N ASN A 145 -17.54 -6.48 -9.43
CA ASN A 145 -18.86 -6.84 -9.96
C ASN A 145 -19.00 -6.56 -11.47
N CYS A 146 -18.52 -5.40 -11.94
CA CYS A 146 -18.66 -5.00 -13.36
C CYS A 146 -17.34 -4.91 -14.14
N GLU A 147 -16.22 -5.19 -13.46
CA GLU A 147 -14.85 -5.18 -14.01
C GLU A 147 -14.39 -3.85 -14.61
N GLN A 148 -15.15 -2.78 -14.41
CA GLN A 148 -14.77 -1.45 -14.85
C GLN A 148 -13.81 -0.80 -13.86
N ARG A 149 -12.92 0.04 -14.40
CA ARG A 149 -12.09 0.94 -13.59
C ARG A 149 -13.00 1.89 -12.84
N ILE A 150 -12.73 2.06 -11.56
CA ILE A 150 -13.36 3.09 -10.74
C ILE A 150 -12.59 4.39 -11.01
N THR A 151 -13.26 5.32 -11.68
CA THR A 151 -12.70 6.61 -12.15
C THR A 151 -13.33 7.81 -11.43
N GLN A 152 -14.32 7.57 -10.58
CA GLN A 152 -14.89 8.55 -9.66
C GLN A 152 -14.91 8.02 -8.22
N GLY A 153 -14.60 8.89 -7.26
CA GLY A 153 -14.53 8.54 -5.84
C GLY A 153 -13.22 8.97 -5.16
N GLY A 154 -13.26 9.10 -3.84
CA GLY A 154 -12.15 9.62 -3.04
C GLY A 154 -11.83 11.10 -3.32
N LEU A 155 -11.30 11.81 -2.32
CA LEU A 155 -10.84 13.19 -2.51
C LEU A 155 -9.48 13.23 -3.22
N LYS A 156 -9.45 13.76 -4.45
CA LYS A 156 -8.22 13.99 -5.22
C LYS A 156 -7.33 15.01 -4.51
N LEU A 157 -6.34 14.53 -3.78
CA LEU A 157 -5.28 15.36 -3.20
C LEU A 157 -3.94 15.07 -3.90
N GLY A 158 -3.10 16.08 -4.11
CA GLY A 158 -1.92 15.98 -4.98
C GLY A 158 -0.77 15.09 -4.47
N GLU A 159 -0.72 14.80 -3.16
CA GLU A 159 0.42 14.16 -2.48
C GLU A 159 -0.04 12.97 -1.63
N ARG A 160 0.49 11.75 -1.87
CA ARG A 160 -0.04 10.52 -1.23
C ARG A 160 1.04 9.52 -0.80
N ILE A 161 1.03 9.10 0.48
CA ILE A 161 1.82 7.95 0.96
C ILE A 161 1.22 6.62 0.55
N VAL A 162 -0.11 6.55 0.39
CA VAL A 162 -0.81 5.38 -0.14
C VAL A 162 -2.03 5.88 -0.92
N GLY A 163 -2.31 5.30 -2.08
CA GLY A 163 -3.58 5.45 -2.80
C GLY A 163 -3.50 5.92 -4.26
N GLY A 164 -4.33 5.28 -5.09
CA GLY A 164 -4.25 5.20 -6.56
C GLY A 164 -4.35 6.50 -7.36
N THR A 165 -3.94 6.43 -8.62
CA THR A 165 -3.57 7.56 -9.51
C THR A 165 -4.71 8.49 -9.91
N GLU A 166 -5.95 8.00 -10.01
CA GLU A 166 -7.04 8.77 -10.64
C GLU A 166 -8.27 8.91 -9.73
N VAL A 167 -8.45 7.96 -8.81
CA VAL A 167 -9.46 7.93 -7.75
C VAL A 167 -8.74 7.43 -6.51
N PRO A 168 -8.52 8.28 -5.51
CA PRO A 168 -7.78 7.82 -4.35
C PRO A 168 -8.60 6.84 -3.52
N HIS A 169 -8.18 5.58 -3.56
CA HIS A 169 -8.47 4.60 -2.52
C HIS A 169 -7.31 4.62 -1.52
N TYR A 170 -7.58 5.03 -0.30
CA TYR A 170 -6.61 5.11 0.80
C TYR A 170 -6.79 3.89 1.68
N TYR A 171 -5.69 3.23 2.01
CA TYR A 171 -5.69 2.06 2.90
C TYR A 171 -4.35 1.97 3.61
N GLY A 172 -4.31 1.32 4.76
CA GLY A 172 -3.07 1.10 5.49
C GLY A 172 -3.27 0.65 6.93
N GLY A 173 -2.19 0.81 7.69
CA GLY A 173 -2.16 0.59 9.14
C GLY A 173 -1.66 -0.77 9.59
N THR A 174 -1.17 -1.62 8.69
CA THR A 174 -0.65 -2.94 9.08
C THR A 174 0.74 -2.87 9.70
N SER A 175 1.11 -3.98 10.32
CA SER A 175 2.46 -4.19 10.82
C SER A 175 3.53 -4.34 9.72
N ALA A 176 3.21 -4.70 8.48
CA ALA A 176 4.21 -5.00 7.43
C ALA A 176 4.10 -4.12 6.17
N TYR A 177 3.05 -3.29 6.08
CA TYR A 177 2.56 -2.85 4.78
C TYR A 177 1.69 -1.57 4.81
N ALA A 178 2.05 -0.61 3.97
CA ALA A 178 1.32 0.60 3.64
C ALA A 178 1.38 0.81 2.12
N GLY A 179 0.48 0.21 1.35
CA GLY A 179 0.57 0.21 -0.12
C GLY A 179 -0.36 -0.78 -0.80
N CYS A 180 -0.37 -0.87 -2.14
CA CYS A 180 -0.96 -1.95 -2.98
C CYS A 180 0.07 -3.09 -3.20
N CYS A 181 -0.35 -4.35 -3.40
CA CYS A 181 0.48 -5.53 -3.10
C CYS A 181 1.61 -5.79 -4.11
N ARG A 182 1.94 -4.83 -4.97
CA ARG A 182 3.06 -4.90 -5.89
C ARG A 182 4.37 -4.76 -5.13
N GLY A 183 4.90 -5.88 -4.67
CA GLY A 183 6.19 -6.02 -3.97
C GLY A 183 7.41 -6.05 -4.89
N GLY A 184 7.31 -5.57 -6.13
CA GLY A 184 8.41 -5.53 -7.09
C GLY A 184 7.95 -5.23 -8.53
N GLN A 185 8.75 -4.43 -9.22
CA GLN A 185 8.71 -4.06 -10.65
C GLN A 185 7.47 -3.34 -11.21
N LEU A 186 7.67 -2.05 -11.52
CA LEU A 186 7.06 -1.35 -12.66
C LEU A 186 7.50 -2.05 -13.96
N GLN A 187 6.87 -3.16 -14.33
CA GLN A 187 6.96 -3.61 -15.72
C GLN A 187 6.16 -2.60 -16.55
N ARG A 188 6.91 -1.88 -17.41
CA ARG A 188 6.37 -1.05 -18.49
C ARG A 188 5.70 -1.91 -19.54
#